data_AF-A0A1I4TEE1-F1
#
_entry.id   AF-A0A1I4TEE1-F1
#
_cell.length_a   1.000
_cell.length_b   1.000
_cell.length_c   1.000
_cell.angle_alpha   90.00
_cell.angle_beta   90.00
_cell.angle_gamma   90.00
#
_symmetry.space_group_name_H-M   'P 1'
#
loop_
_entity.id
_entity.type
_entity.pdbx_description
1 polymer ?
#
loop_
_entity_poly.entity_id
_entity_poly.type
_entity_poly.pdbx_seq_one_letter_code
_entity_poly.pdbx_strand_id
1 'polypeptide(L)'
;MSLPLESVIKEHQQQYYQALEQADRQADSTPFIHFMLSVIAQTLAQNAPVIASANAPVNWQVDVSGLKTPDAIVALLTENPELTRQQLADAIGKDLRTIARALAKLQQAGKITRIGSDKTGHWEVHL
;
A
#
# COMPACT_ATOMS: atom_id res chain seq x y z
N MET A 1 16.47 -17.84 -9.68
CA MET A 1 15.39 -17.78 -8.67
C MET A 1 14.10 -18.16 -9.36
N SER A 2 13.58 -19.36 -9.12
CA SER A 2 12.28 -19.77 -9.65
C SER A 2 11.16 -19.02 -8.92
N LEU A 3 10.15 -18.53 -9.65
CA LEU A 3 8.92 -18.07 -9.03
C LEU A 3 8.24 -19.29 -8.37
N PRO A 4 7.74 -19.21 -7.12
CA PRO A 4 7.13 -20.33 -6.42
C PRO A 4 5.69 -20.62 -6.88
N LEU A 5 5.43 -20.59 -8.20
CA LEU A 5 4.10 -20.76 -8.77
C LEU A 5 3.47 -22.10 -8.36
N GLU A 6 4.25 -23.17 -8.38
CA GLU A 6 3.79 -24.52 -8.00
C GLU A 6 3.35 -24.59 -6.53
N SER A 7 4.00 -23.83 -5.64
CA SER A 7 3.62 -23.77 -4.22
C SER A 7 2.29 -23.06 -4.03
N VAL A 8 2.09 -21.92 -4.72
CA VAL A 8 0.84 -21.16 -4.65
C VAL A 8 -0.31 -21.96 -5.25
N ILE A 9 -0.09 -22.66 -6.37
CA ILE A 9 -1.10 -23.57 -6.94
C ILE A 9 -1.43 -24.71 -5.96
N LYS A 10 -0.45 -25.24 -5.24
CA LYS A 10 -0.66 -26.29 -4.24
C LYS A 10 -1.46 -25.80 -3.04
N GLU A 11 -1.24 -24.56 -2.59
CA GLU A 11 -2.04 -23.91 -1.54
C GLU A 11 -3.50 -23.70 -1.98
N HIS A 12 -3.69 -23.36 -3.25
CA HIS A 12 -5.00 -23.11 -3.86
C HIS A 12 -5.55 -24.30 -4.67
N GLN A 13 -5.14 -25.53 -4.35
CA GLN A 13 -5.39 -26.72 -5.18
C GLN A 13 -6.89 -26.99 -5.40
N GLN A 14 -7.74 -26.79 -4.40
CA GLN A 14 -9.19 -26.97 -4.55
C GLN A 14 -9.78 -25.99 -5.58
N GLN A 15 -9.34 -24.73 -5.54
CA GLN A 15 -9.83 -23.69 -6.45
C GLN A 15 -9.32 -23.89 -7.87
N TYR A 16 -8.09 -24.41 -8.03
CA TYR A 16 -7.55 -24.82 -9.32
C TYR A 16 -8.45 -25.86 -10.02
N TYR A 17 -8.81 -26.94 -9.31
CA TYR A 17 -9.68 -27.98 -9.88
C TYR A 17 -11.11 -27.49 -10.09
N GLN A 18 -11.63 -26.61 -9.22
CA GLN A 18 -12.94 -25.99 -9.42
C GLN A 18 -12.97 -25.11 -10.68
N ALA A 19 -11.92 -24.32 -10.92
CA ALA A 19 -11.83 -23.48 -12.11
C ALA A 19 -11.72 -24.31 -13.40
N LEU A 20 -11.01 -25.45 -13.34
CA LEU A 20 -10.94 -26.41 -14.44
C LEU A 20 -12.31 -27.06 -14.72
N GLU A 21 -12.99 -27.54 -13.67
CA GLU A 21 -14.31 -28.15 -13.78
C GLU A 21 -15.36 -27.17 -14.31
N GLN A 22 -15.31 -25.91 -13.88
CA GLN A 22 -16.19 -24.86 -14.39
C GLN A 22 -15.90 -24.54 -15.85
N ALA A 23 -14.63 -24.47 -16.25
CA ALA A 23 -14.27 -24.23 -17.64
C ALA A 23 -14.74 -25.37 -18.56
N ASP A 24 -14.60 -26.61 -18.13
CA ASP A 24 -15.10 -27.79 -18.84
C ASP A 24 -16.64 -27.78 -18.94
N ARG A 25 -17.34 -27.51 -17.83
CA ARG A 25 -18.81 -27.45 -17.81
C ARG A 25 -19.38 -26.33 -18.69
N GLN A 26 -18.69 -25.20 -18.75
CA GLN A 26 -19.13 -24.03 -19.50
C GLN A 26 -18.62 -24.02 -20.95
N ALA A 27 -17.72 -24.95 -21.30
CA ALA A 27 -16.96 -24.94 -22.55
C ALA A 27 -16.28 -23.57 -22.80
N ASP A 28 -15.85 -22.92 -21.72
CA ASP A 28 -15.26 -21.58 -21.72
C ASP A 28 -14.02 -21.58 -20.82
N SER A 29 -12.86 -21.22 -21.37
CA SER A 29 -11.60 -21.18 -20.63
C SER A 29 -11.47 -19.98 -19.70
N THR A 30 -12.40 -19.02 -19.76
CA THR A 30 -12.36 -17.77 -18.99
C THR A 30 -12.22 -17.97 -17.47
N PRO A 31 -12.97 -18.87 -16.80
CA PRO A 31 -12.85 -19.09 -15.35
C PRO A 31 -11.46 -19.60 -14.96
N PHE A 32 -10.88 -20.49 -15.78
CA PHE A 32 -9.54 -21.02 -15.56
C PHE A 32 -8.45 -19.97 -15.78
N ILE A 33 -8.54 -19.18 -16.86
CA ILE A 33 -7.59 -18.09 -17.14
C ILE A 33 -7.63 -17.05 -16.02
N HIS A 34 -8.82 -16.68 -15.54
CA HIS A 34 -8.98 -15.73 -14.44
C HIS A 34 -8.31 -16.25 -13.16
N PHE A 35 -8.51 -17.54 -12.83
CA PHE A 35 -7.82 -18.18 -11.71
C PHE A 35 -6.29 -18.10 -11.88
N MET A 36 -5.76 -18.53 -13.03
CA MET A 36 -4.32 -18.51 -13.28
C MET A 36 -3.72 -17.10 -13.23
N LEU A 37 -4.40 -16.10 -13.78
CA LEU A 37 -3.96 -14.70 -13.70
C LEU A 37 -3.93 -14.18 -12.26
N SER A 38 -4.90 -14.58 -11.43
CA SER A 38 -4.92 -14.22 -10.00
C SER A 38 -3.73 -14.83 -9.24
N VAL A 39 -3.43 -16.11 -9.49
CA VAL A 39 -2.27 -16.81 -8.89
C VAL A 39 -0.95 -16.18 -9.33
N ILE A 40 -0.80 -15.82 -10.61
CA ILE A 40 0.37 -15.11 -11.11
C ILE A 40 0.49 -13.73 -10.46
N ALA A 41 -0.61 -12.97 -10.37
CA ALA A 41 -0.61 -11.66 -9.74
C ALA A 41 -0.22 -11.74 -8.26
N GLN A 42 -0.74 -12.73 -7.52
CA GLN A 42 -0.39 -12.97 -6.13
C GLN A 42 1.07 -13.39 -5.97
N THR A 43 1.56 -14.28 -6.83
CA THR A 43 2.98 -14.71 -6.81
C THR A 43 3.88 -13.52 -7.09
N LEU A 44 3.53 -12.65 -8.04
CA LEU A 44 4.25 -11.41 -8.32
C LEU A 44 4.18 -10.43 -7.14
N ALA A 45 3.04 -10.28 -6.48
CA ALA A 45 2.90 -9.40 -5.31
C ALA A 45 3.73 -9.90 -4.11
N GLN A 46 3.78 -11.21 -3.90
CA GLN A 46 4.55 -11.85 -2.81
C GLN A 46 6.06 -11.88 -3.08
N ASN A 47 6.47 -11.93 -4.36
CA ASN A 47 7.89 -12.01 -4.75
C ASN A 47 8.45 -10.70 -5.31
N ALA A 48 7.62 -9.67 -5.47
CA ALA A 48 8.11 -8.33 -5.72
C ALA A 48 8.90 -7.89 -4.48
N PRO A 49 10.12 -7.34 -4.62
CA PRO A 49 10.67 -6.54 -3.55
C PRO A 49 9.61 -5.49 -3.21
N VAL A 50 9.42 -5.20 -1.92
CA VAL A 50 8.47 -4.20 -1.42
C VAL A 50 8.74 -2.86 -2.13
N ILE A 51 8.08 -2.69 -3.26
CA ILE A 51 7.83 -1.42 -3.94
C ILE A 51 6.31 -1.25 -3.91
N ALA A 52 5.72 -1.55 -2.75
CA ALA A 52 4.40 -1.07 -2.39
C ALA A 52 4.59 0.33 -1.81
N SER A 53 3.78 1.35 -2.07
CA SER A 53 2.79 1.58 -3.10
C SER A 53 2.45 3.06 -2.90
N ALA A 54 2.76 3.93 -3.85
CA ALA A 54 2.42 5.35 -3.71
C ALA A 54 0.91 5.61 -3.84
N ASN A 55 0.11 4.62 -4.27
CA ASN A 55 -1.27 4.85 -4.74
C ASN A 55 -2.32 3.82 -4.25
N ALA A 56 -2.02 2.97 -3.25
CA ALA A 56 -3.09 2.20 -2.62
C ALA A 56 -3.97 3.14 -1.77
N PRO A 57 -5.31 2.99 -1.77
CA PRO A 57 -6.17 3.72 -0.85
C PRO A 57 -5.89 3.20 0.55
N VAL A 58 -5.05 3.94 1.29
CA VAL A 58 -4.76 3.65 2.69
C VAL A 58 -5.99 4.03 3.49
N ASN A 59 -6.63 3.04 4.12
CA ASN A 59 -7.69 3.28 5.10
C ASN A 59 -7.07 3.95 6.33
N TRP A 60 -7.19 5.27 6.43
CA TRP A 60 -6.69 6.05 7.56
C TRP A 60 -7.62 5.81 8.76
N GLN A 61 -7.17 5.09 9.77
CA GLN A 61 -7.98 4.82 10.96
C GLN A 61 -7.96 5.99 11.97
N VAL A 62 -7.24 7.07 11.67
CA VAL A 62 -7.11 8.25 12.53
C VAL A 62 -8.09 9.34 12.09
N ASP A 63 -9.06 9.67 12.94
CA ASP A 63 -9.90 10.85 12.75
C ASP A 63 -9.09 12.13 13.04
N VAL A 64 -8.72 12.84 11.98
CA VAL A 64 -7.98 14.11 12.06
C VAL A 64 -8.87 15.35 11.84
N SER A 65 -10.19 15.17 11.74
CA SER A 65 -11.15 16.22 11.33
C SER A 65 -11.21 17.45 12.25
N GLY A 66 -10.73 17.33 13.50
CA GLY A 66 -10.64 18.43 14.48
C GLY A 66 -9.22 18.97 14.75
N LEU A 67 -8.19 18.39 14.14
CA LEU A 67 -6.80 18.77 14.42
C LEU A 67 -6.31 19.90 13.50
N LYS A 68 -5.38 20.71 14.02
CA LYS A 68 -4.61 21.62 13.15
C LYS A 68 -3.74 20.79 12.22
N THR A 69 -3.54 21.26 10.98
CA THR A 69 -2.78 20.51 9.95
C THR A 69 -1.43 19.96 10.43
N PRO A 70 -0.58 20.71 11.18
CA PRO A 70 0.68 20.14 11.67
C PRO A 70 0.47 18.98 12.66
N ASP A 71 -0.51 19.08 13.56
CA ASP A 71 -0.79 18.05 14.57
C ASP A 71 -1.41 16.81 13.92
N ALA A 72 -2.28 17.01 12.91
CA ALA A 72 -2.81 15.94 12.08
C ALA A 72 -1.71 15.15 11.34
N ILE A 73 -0.71 15.85 10.80
CA ILE A 73 0.44 15.22 10.14
C ILE A 73 1.23 14.36 11.14
N VAL A 74 1.51 14.88 12.34
CA VAL A 74 2.23 14.11 13.36
C VAL A 74 1.45 12.85 13.73
N ALA A 75 0.15 12.95 14.01
CA ALA A 75 -0.68 11.79 14.36
C ALA A 75 -0.67 10.71 13.27
N LEU A 76 -0.78 11.11 11.99
CA LEU A 76 -0.73 10.18 10.87
C LEU A 76 0.64 9.54 10.69
N LEU A 77 1.73 10.30 10.88
CA LEU A 77 3.10 9.79 10.77
C LEU A 77 3.50 8.89 11.95
N THR A 78 2.91 9.08 13.12
CA THR A 78 3.10 8.18 14.27
C THR A 78 2.49 6.80 14.01
N GLU A 79 1.32 6.74 13.37
CA GLU A 79 0.67 5.47 12.99
C GLU A 79 1.32 4.83 11.76
N ASN A 80 1.68 5.65 10.76
CA ASN A 80 2.31 5.17 9.54
C ASN A 80 3.45 6.10 9.07
N PRO A 81 4.70 5.79 9.45
CA PRO A 81 5.91 6.52 9.05
C PRO A 81 6.16 6.59 7.54
N GLU A 82 5.59 5.68 6.75
CA GLU A 82 5.89 5.56 5.32
C GLU A 82 5.02 6.47 4.44
N LEU A 83 4.09 7.21 5.04
CA LEU A 83 3.14 8.05 4.30
C LEU A 83 3.85 9.08 3.42
N THR A 84 3.39 9.14 2.17
CA THR A 84 3.80 10.15 1.21
C THR A 84 3.08 11.47 1.45
N ARG A 85 3.62 12.55 0.88
CA ARG A 85 2.98 13.87 0.94
C ARG A 85 1.59 13.88 0.32
N GLN A 86 1.37 13.06 -0.72
CA GLN A 86 0.09 12.95 -1.40
C GLN A 86 -0.94 12.23 -0.52
N GLN A 87 -0.57 11.11 0.10
CA GLN A 87 -1.46 10.41 1.04
C GLN A 87 -1.81 11.28 2.26
N LEU A 88 -0.88 12.09 2.77
CA LEU A 88 -1.17 13.07 3.82
C LEU A 88 -2.16 14.15 3.35
N ALA A 89 -2.05 14.60 2.10
CA ALA A 89 -2.97 15.57 1.52
C ALA A 89 -4.39 15.00 1.39
N ASP A 90 -4.50 13.77 0.89
CA ASP A 90 -5.77 13.07 0.72
C ASP A 90 -6.42 12.76 2.07
N ALA A 91 -5.66 12.30 3.06
CA ALA A 91 -6.17 11.97 4.40
C ALA A 91 -6.65 13.21 5.17
N ILE A 92 -5.95 14.35 5.06
CA ILE A 92 -6.31 15.58 5.77
C ILE A 92 -7.31 16.43 4.96
N GLY A 93 -7.50 16.12 3.67
CA GLY A 93 -8.33 16.93 2.77
C GLY A 93 -7.74 18.31 2.50
N LYS A 94 -6.42 18.41 2.34
CA LYS A 94 -5.70 19.67 2.08
C LYS A 94 -4.85 19.56 0.82
N ASP A 95 -4.63 20.69 0.16
CA ASP A 95 -3.74 20.74 -1.00
C ASP A 95 -2.29 20.39 -0.64
N LEU A 96 -1.57 19.80 -1.59
CA LEU A 96 -0.19 19.36 -1.47
C LEU A 96 0.76 20.49 -1.00
N ARG A 97 0.51 21.75 -1.43
CA ARG A 97 1.32 22.91 -1.03
C ARG A 97 1.14 23.23 0.46
N THR A 98 -0.06 23.03 0.99
CA THR A 98 -0.35 23.23 2.42
C THR A 98 0.36 22.17 3.26
N ILE A 99 0.31 20.91 2.83
CA ILE A 99 1.03 19.81 3.46
C ILE A 99 2.54 20.02 3.41
N ALA A 100 3.09 20.40 2.25
CA ALA A 100 4.51 20.68 2.09
C ALA A 100 5.00 21.78 3.05
N ARG A 101 4.23 22.86 3.18
CA ARG A 101 4.55 23.96 4.12
C ARG A 101 4.49 23.50 5.58
N ALA A 102 3.50 22.68 5.93
CA ALA A 102 3.35 22.15 7.28
C ALA A 102 4.49 21.17 7.64
N LEU A 103 4.85 20.25 6.73
CA LEU A 103 6.00 19.36 6.89
C LEU A 103 7.31 20.14 7.09
N ALA A 104 7.56 21.16 6.28
CA ALA A 104 8.76 21.99 6.42
C ALA A 104 8.81 22.68 7.80
N LYS A 105 7.67 23.16 8.31
CA LYS A 105 7.58 23.76 9.65
C LYS A 105 7.84 22.74 10.75
N LEU A 106 7.33 21.51 10.62
CA LEU A 106 7.56 20.43 11.58
C LEU A 106 9.02 19.98 11.59
N GLN A 107 9.65 19.89 10.42
CA GLN A 107 11.09 19.60 10.30
C GLN A 107 11.95 20.69 10.92
N GLN A 108 11.65 21.97 10.64
CA GLN A 108 12.37 23.11 11.24
C GLN A 108 12.21 23.16 12.76
N ALA A 109 11.06 22.71 13.28
CA ALA A 109 10.81 22.59 14.70
C ALA A 109 11.46 21.33 15.33
N GLY A 110 12.12 20.48 14.54
CA GLY A 110 12.72 19.23 15.01
C GLY A 110 11.73 18.16 15.44
N LYS A 111 10.45 18.28 15.04
CA LYS A 111 9.39 17.34 15.43
C LYS A 111 9.31 16.10 14.54
N ILE A 112 9.78 16.21 13.30
CA ILE A 112 9.82 15.09 12.35
C ILE A 112 11.09 15.17 11.52
N THR A 113 11.61 14.01 11.11
CA THR A 113 12.76 13.91 10.21
C THR A 113 12.51 12.82 9.16
N ARG A 114 12.88 13.07 7.90
CA ARG A 114 12.81 12.04 6.85
C ARG A 114 14.13 11.27 6.84
N ILE A 115 14.07 9.95 7.08
CA ILE A 115 15.21 9.06 7.07
C ILE A 115 15.15 8.16 5.82
N GLY A 116 16.26 8.04 5.09
CA GLY A 116 16.37 7.20 3.89
C GLY A 116 16.17 7.95 2.57
N SER A 117 16.15 7.20 1.47
CA SER A 117 15.98 7.76 0.11
C SER A 117 14.55 8.25 -0.13
N ASP A 118 14.35 9.17 -1.07
CA ASP A 118 13.00 9.65 -1.43
C ASP A 118 12.04 8.50 -1.82
N LYS A 119 12.58 7.38 -2.31
CA LYS A 119 11.81 6.21 -2.77
C LYS A 119 11.54 5.14 -1.69
N THR A 120 12.35 5.08 -0.64
CA THR A 120 12.30 3.99 0.37
C THR A 120 12.43 4.51 1.81
N GLY A 121 12.41 5.82 1.99
CA GLY A 121 12.55 6.45 3.30
C GLY A 121 11.26 6.37 4.11
N HIS A 122 11.38 6.65 5.40
CA HIS A 122 10.28 6.80 6.34
C HIS A 122 10.43 8.09 7.14
N TRP A 123 9.35 8.56 7.73
CA TRP A 123 9.33 9.70 8.63
C TRP A 123 9.52 9.24 10.07
N GLU A 124 10.51 9.78 10.74
CA GLU A 124 10.69 9.61 12.18
C GLU A 124 10.04 10.80 12.90
N VAL A 125 9.22 10.52 13.91
CA VAL A 125 8.58 11.55 14.75
C VAL A 125 9.37 11.66 16.06
N HIS A 126 9.78 12.88 16.39
CA HIS A 126 10.48 13.23 17.63
C HIS A 126 9.50 14.02 18.51
N LEU A 127 9.01 13.40 19.59
CA LEU A 127 8.09 14.00 20.58
C LEU A 127 8.84 14.72 21.70
#